data_AF-A0A1E3IVG0-F1
#
_entry.id   AF-A0A1E3IVG0-F1
#
_cell.length_a   1.000
_cell.length_b   1.000
_cell.length_c   1.000
_cell.angle_alpha   90.00
_cell.angle_beta   90.00
_cell.angle_gamma   90.00
#
_symmetry.space_group_name_H-M   'P 1'
#
loop_
_entity.id
_entity.type
_entity.pdbx_description
1 polymer ?
#
loop_
_entity_poly.entity_id
_entity_poly.type
_entity_poly.pdbx_seq_one_letter_code
_entity_poly.pdbx_strand_id
1 'polypeptide(L)'
;MSIKVKPVVSLGLASCCTVFSVFGIVILLALGSFFSRHVEVLTGSTNDPTNPDMVARTCYAAAVIYGIFVAFCGLQMIVHRRYPRGVQL
;
A
#
# COMPACT_ATOMS: atom_id res chain seq x y z
N MET A 1 17.03 24.10 -4.42
CA MET A 1 17.27 23.10 -3.35
C MET A 1 17.70 21.79 -3.99
N SER A 2 19.00 21.51 -4.03
CA SER A 2 19.51 20.23 -4.51
C SER A 2 19.47 19.24 -3.34
N ILE A 3 18.36 18.51 -3.21
CA ILE A 3 18.27 17.43 -2.22
C ILE A 3 19.21 16.32 -2.74
N LYS A 4 20.34 16.09 -2.06
CA LYS A 4 21.19 14.90 -2.25
C LYS A 4 20.41 13.67 -1.77
N VAL A 5 19.43 13.20 -2.55
CA VAL A 5 18.71 11.96 -2.25
C VAL A 5 19.49 10.80 -2.86
N LYS A 6 20.43 10.23 -2.11
CA LYS A 6 20.97 8.91 -2.49
C LYS A 6 19.83 7.88 -2.36
N PRO A 7 19.59 7.04 -3.38
CA PRO A 7 18.60 5.98 -3.27
C PRO A 7 19.03 5.04 -2.13
N VAL A 8 18.17 4.92 -1.11
CA VAL A 8 18.41 4.08 0.09
C VAL A 8 18.09 2.61 -0.21
N VAL A 9 17.18 2.37 -1.16
CA VAL A 9 16.75 1.04 -1.59
C VAL A 9 17.09 0.82 -3.06
N SER A 10 17.32 -0.44 -3.44
CA SER A 10 17.52 -0.83 -4.84
C SER A 10 16.24 -0.60 -5.67
N LEU A 11 16.41 -0.25 -6.95
CA LEU A 11 15.32 -0.01 -7.88
C LEU A 11 14.34 -1.20 -7.96
N GLY A 12 14.87 -2.42 -7.95
CA GLY A 12 14.06 -3.64 -8.03
C GLY A 12 13.13 -3.79 -6.82
N LEU A 13 13.65 -3.60 -5.61
CA LEU A 13 12.84 -3.69 -4.40
C LEU A 13 11.84 -2.53 -4.28
N ALA A 14 12.21 -1.31 -4.67
CA ALA A 14 11.31 -0.16 -4.68
C ALA A 14 10.13 -0.35 -5.65
N SER A 15 10.39 -0.94 -6.82
CA SER A 15 9.35 -1.26 -7.80
C SER A 15 8.39 -2.32 -7.28
N CYS A 16 8.90 -3.43 -6.72
CA CYS A 16 8.05 -4.45 -6.13
C CYS A 16 7.20 -3.90 -4.95
N CYS A 17 7.81 -3.10 -4.07
CA CYS A 17 7.12 -2.44 -2.95
C CYS A 17 5.95 -1.56 -3.43
N THR A 18 6.18 -0.72 -4.44
CA THR A 18 5.15 0.18 -4.96
C THR A 18 3.99 -0.59 -5.59
N VAL A 19 4.26 -1.59 -6.42
CA VAL A 19 3.22 -2.41 -7.05
C VAL A 19 2.38 -3.12 -5.98
N PHE A 20 3.03 -3.80 -5.04
CA PHE A 20 2.33 -4.54 -3.99
C PHE A 20 1.48 -3.62 -3.11
N SER A 21 1.99 -2.42 -2.78
CA SER A 21 1.26 -1.44 -1.98
C SER A 21 0.05 -0.88 -2.72
N VAL A 22 0.14 -0.64 -4.04
CA VAL A 22 -1.01 -0.20 -4.85
C VAL A 22 -2.11 -1.28 -4.89
N PHE A 23 -1.75 -2.54 -5.14
CA PHE A 23 -2.71 -3.64 -5.09
C PHE A 23 -3.33 -3.80 -3.70
N GLY A 24 -2.51 -3.70 -2.65
CA GLY A 24 -2.96 -3.74 -1.26
C GLY A 24 -4.02 -2.68 -0.96
N ILE A 25 -3.80 -1.43 -1.37
CA ILE A 25 -4.77 -0.33 -1.18
C ILE A 25 -6.10 -0.66 -1.86
N VAL A 26 -6.07 -1.10 -3.13
CA VAL A 26 -7.30 -1.40 -3.89
C VAL A 26 -8.11 -2.50 -3.21
N ILE A 27 -7.46 -3.58 -2.78
CA ILE A 27 -8.13 -4.72 -2.13
C ILE A 27 -8.66 -4.31 -0.74
N LEU A 28 -7.87 -3.57 0.05
CA LEU A 28 -8.29 -3.13 1.39
C LEU A 28 -9.44 -2.14 1.36
N LEU A 29 -9.48 -1.25 0.37
CA LEU A 29 -10.60 -0.32 0.17
C LEU A 29 -11.86 -1.07 -0.26
N ALA A 30 -11.73 -2.04 -1.17
CA ALA A 30 -12.85 -2.89 -1.56
C ALA A 30 -13.40 -3.66 -0.35
N LEU A 31 -12.54 -4.36 0.39
CA LEU A 31 -12.93 -5.10 1.60
C LEU A 31 -13.53 -4.18 2.68
N GLY A 32 -12.92 -3.02 2.93
CA GLY A 32 -13.47 -2.02 3.86
C GLY A 32 -14.89 -1.59 3.48
N SER A 33 -15.14 -1.39 2.19
CA SER A 33 -16.48 -1.05 1.69
C SER A 33 -17.49 -2.20 1.83
N PHE A 34 -17.05 -3.44 1.65
CA PHE A 34 -17.88 -4.63 1.84
C PHE A 34 -18.22 -4.87 3.31
N PHE A 35 -17.25 -4.75 4.22
CA PHE A 35 -17.48 -4.87 5.66
C PHE A 35 -18.39 -3.77 6.21
N SER A 36 -18.28 -2.53 5.70
CA SER A 36 -19.20 -1.43 6.07
C SER A 36 -20.63 -1.62 5.56
N ARG A 37 -20.85 -2.47 4.55
CA ARG A 37 -22.18 -2.80 4.03
C ARG A 37 -22.76 -4.09 4.61
N HIS A 38 -22.06 -4.75 5.53
CA HIS A 38 -22.48 -6.00 6.17
C HIS A 38 -22.96 -7.05 5.16
N VAL A 39 -22.21 -7.24 4.08
CA VAL A 39 -22.58 -8.23 3.06
C VAL A 39 -22.51 -9.65 3.65
N GLU A 40 -23.58 -10.42 3.52
CA GLU A 40 -23.71 -11.75 4.14
C GLU A 40 -22.58 -12.72 3.79
N VAL A 41 -21.93 -12.53 2.64
CA VAL A 41 -20.77 -13.34 2.21
C VAL A 41 -19.53 -13.18 3.12
N LEU A 42 -19.44 -12.09 3.88
CA LEU A 42 -18.31 -11.76 4.77
C LEU A 42 -18.70 -11.65 6.25
N THR A 43 -20.01 -11.62 6.55
CA THR A 43 -20.54 -11.43 7.91
C THR A 43 -21.68 -12.40 8.29
N GLY A 44 -21.98 -13.38 7.46
CA GLY A 44 -23.11 -14.31 7.63
C GLY A 44 -22.76 -15.66 8.25
N SER A 45 -21.48 -15.98 8.46
CA SER A 45 -20.99 -17.22 9.07
C SER A 45 -20.85 -17.10 10.57
N THR A 46 -21.02 -18.22 11.29
CA THR A 46 -20.91 -18.26 12.76
C THR A 46 -19.48 -18.00 13.28
N ASN A 47 -18.48 -18.05 12.38
CA ASN A 47 -17.08 -17.74 12.68
C ASN A 47 -16.68 -16.32 12.25
N ASP A 48 -17.62 -15.53 11.73
CA ASP A 48 -17.35 -14.16 11.27
C ASP A 48 -17.20 -13.19 12.43
N PRO A 49 -16.45 -12.09 12.24
CA PRO A 49 -16.22 -11.09 13.28
C PRO A 49 -17.54 -10.53 13.83
N THR A 50 -17.73 -10.61 15.15
CA THR A 50 -18.91 -10.08 15.86
C THR A 50 -19.16 -8.59 15.59
N ASN A 51 -18.11 -7.83 15.24
CA ASN A 51 -18.17 -6.39 14.96
C ASN A 51 -17.54 -6.08 13.58
N PRO A 52 -18.28 -6.25 12.47
CA PRO A 52 -17.78 -6.01 11.11
C PRO A 52 -17.33 -4.56 10.87
N ASP A 53 -17.91 -3.59 11.57
CA ASP A 53 -17.47 -2.18 11.51
C ASP A 53 -16.06 -1.97 12.05
N MET A 54 -15.65 -2.74 13.06
CA MET A 54 -14.29 -2.65 13.58
C MET A 54 -13.29 -3.15 12.54
N VAL A 55 -13.63 -4.23 11.82
CA VAL A 55 -12.81 -4.78 10.74
C VAL A 55 -12.75 -3.82 9.54
N ALA A 56 -13.87 -3.18 9.19
CA ALA A 56 -13.85 -2.14 8.16
C ALA A 56 -12.86 -1.02 8.51
N ARG A 57 -12.90 -0.52 9.75
CA ARG A 57 -11.99 0.53 10.23
C ARG A 57 -10.53 0.11 10.18
N THR A 58 -10.19 -1.13 10.54
CA THR A 58 -8.81 -1.62 10.44
C THR A 58 -8.35 -1.76 8.99
N CYS A 59 -9.23 -2.18 8.06
CA CYS A 59 -8.92 -2.19 6.63
C CYS A 59 -8.61 -0.78 6.10
N TYR A 60 -9.40 0.23 6.47
CA TYR A 60 -9.13 1.62 6.09
C TYR A 60 -7.82 2.14 6.69
N ALA A 61 -7.54 1.82 7.96
CA ALA A 61 -6.26 2.18 8.59
C ALA A 61 -5.07 1.52 7.89
N ALA A 62 -5.19 0.25 7.50
CA ALA A 62 -4.18 -0.45 6.73
C ALA A 62 -3.97 0.17 5.34
N ALA A 63 -5.05 0.57 4.66
CA ALA A 63 -4.96 1.24 3.35
C ALA A 63 -4.17 2.56 3.43
N VAL A 64 -4.31 3.32 4.52
CA VAL A 64 -3.51 4.54 4.76
C VAL A 64 -2.02 4.21 4.89
N ILE A 65 -1.67 3.15 5.62
CA ILE A 65 -0.28 2.71 5.79
C ILE A 65 0.32 2.31 4.44
N TYR A 66 -0.39 1.55 3.61
CA TYR A 66 0.05 1.24 2.26
C TYR A 66 0.19 2.50 1.39
N GLY A 67 -0.68 3.50 1.58
CA GLY A 67 -0.54 4.82 0.93
C GLY A 67 0.79 5.52 1.26
N ILE A 68 1.23 5.44 2.52
CA ILE A 68 2.54 5.95 2.95
C ILE A 68 3.68 5.17 2.27
N PHE A 69 3.57 3.84 2.17
CA PHE A 69 4.55 3.02 1.46
C PHE A 69 4.63 3.36 -0.03
N VAL A 70 3.50 3.60 -0.71
CA VAL A 70 3.48 4.06 -2.10
C VAL A 70 4.20 5.40 -2.23
N ALA A 71 3.92 6.35 -1.33
CA ALA A 71 4.59 7.65 -1.36
C ALA A 71 6.11 7.49 -1.20
N PHE A 72 6.55 6.74 -0.19
CA PHE A 72 7.97 6.54 0.09
C PHE A 72 8.71 5.77 -1.02
N CYS A 73 8.23 4.57 -1.38
CA CYS A 73 8.84 3.74 -2.42
C CYS A 73 8.71 4.43 -3.81
N GLY A 74 7.65 5.21 -4.05
CA GLY A 74 7.44 5.98 -5.28
C GLY A 74 8.41 7.16 -5.41
N LEU A 75 8.63 7.93 -4.33
CA LEU A 75 9.66 8.96 -4.26
C LEU A 75 11.06 8.38 -4.56
N GLN A 76 11.38 7.22 -3.99
CA GLN A 76 12.65 6.52 -4.24
C GLN A 76 12.80 6.09 -5.71
N MET A 77 11.75 5.56 -6.35
CA MET A 77 11.77 5.24 -7.78
C MET A 77 11.95 6.48 -8.66
N ILE A 78 11.26 7.58 -8.34
CA ILE A 78 11.39 8.84 -9.10
C ILE A 78 12.82 9.36 -9.00
N VAL A 79 13.40 9.37 -7.80
CA VAL A 79 14.80 9.73 -7.59
C VAL A 79 15.72 8.84 -8.43
N HIS A 80 15.55 7.52 -8.40
CA HIS A 80 16.37 6.59 -9.18
C HIS A 80 16.29 6.83 -10.69
N ARG A 81 15.13 7.27 -11.20
CA ARG A 81 14.94 7.63 -12.62
C ARG A 81 15.58 8.97 -12.99
N ARG A 82 15.77 9.87 -12.02
CA ARG A 82 16.38 11.21 -12.21
C ARG A 82 17.89 11.22 -12.06
N TYR A 83 18.50 10.22 -11.43
CA TYR A 83 19.95 10.04 -11.43
C TYR A 83 20.43 9.53 -12.80
N PRO A 84 21.23 10.31 -13.57
CA PRO A 84 21.79 9.85 -14.83
C PRO A 84 22.72 8.65 -14.58
N ARG A 85 22.62 7.67 -15.47
CA ARG A 85 23.15 6.29 -15.38
C ARG A 85 24.69 6.23 -15.38
N GLY A 86 25.33 6.72 -14.33
CA GLY A 86 26.72 6.39 -14.03
C GLY A 86 26.79 5.08 -13.26
N VAL A 87 26.69 3.95 -13.98
CA VAL A 87 26.97 2.58 -13.50
C VAL A 87 26.12 2.12 -12.29
N GLN A 88 25.04 1.39 -12.58
CA GLN A 88 24.53 0.37 -11.66
C GLN A 88 24.90 -0.98 -12.28
N LEU A 89 26.09 -1.49 -11.93
CA LEU A 89 26.42 -2.91 -12.02
C LEU A 89 25.67 -3.64 -10.88
#